data_AF-A0A959P7M1-F1
#
_entry.id   AF-A0A959P7M1-F1
#
_cell.length_a   1.000
_cell.length_b   1.000
_cell.length_c   1.000
_cell.angle_alpha   90.00
_cell.angle_beta   90.00
_cell.angle_gamma   90.00
#
_symmetry.space_group_name_H-M   'P 1'
#
loop_
_entity.id
_entity.type
_entity.pdbx_description
1 polymer ?
#
loop_
_entity_poly.entity_id
_entity_poly.type
_entity_poly.pdbx_seq_one_letter_code
_entity_poly.pdbx_strand_id
1 'polypeptide(L)'
;VTGDINFTGELLQNGVPMAGVWSSSGNNTYRSSGNVGIGKDSPSYTLDIDGTAATIRALNVENPYTGAANSYGIYASAPQGGTGTKHGVYSVAEGGAVSGHAYAVRGSVSTAGAGNAYAGHFNASSGGTGTKFGVWTSGADYGLYVASGKSYFNADGITIGTTTQATGYMLSVDGKVLCEELKVEDSSNWPDFVFEETHILPDLYETEAFITENKHLPQVPSKSEVEENGFMVGEMQKILLQKIEEITLHTIRQQKELDLLKEENRLLKAQMSSK
;
A
#
# COMPACT_ATOMS: atom_id res chain seq x y z
N VAL A 1 -59.26 -24.40 30.39
CA VAL A 1 -59.91 -23.12 30.78
C VAL A 1 -60.02 -22.29 29.51
N THR A 2 -61.18 -21.70 29.24
CA THR A 2 -61.32 -20.74 28.14
C THR A 2 -61.14 -19.35 28.75
N GLY A 3 -59.97 -18.75 28.56
CA GLY A 3 -59.57 -17.48 29.18
C GLY A 3 -58.27 -17.59 30.00
N ASP A 4 -57.77 -16.45 30.46
CA ASP A 4 -56.54 -16.36 31.23
C ASP A 4 -56.69 -16.99 32.62
N ILE A 5 -55.61 -17.61 33.11
CA ILE A 5 -55.53 -18.16 34.46
C ILE A 5 -54.58 -17.28 35.26
N ASN A 6 -55.10 -16.57 36.26
CA ASN A 6 -54.31 -15.82 37.23
C ASN A 6 -54.14 -16.66 38.51
N PHE A 7 -52.91 -16.84 38.98
CA PHE A 7 -52.62 -17.62 40.17
C PHE A 7 -51.41 -17.04 40.92
N THR A 8 -51.30 -17.40 42.20
CA THR A 8 -50.14 -17.12 43.04
C THR A 8 -49.57 -18.46 43.49
N GLY A 9 -48.25 -18.67 43.33
CA GLY A 9 -47.60 -19.97 43.56
C GLY A 9 -47.21 -20.70 42.26
N GLU A 10 -46.99 -22.01 42.32
CA GLU A 10 -46.62 -22.84 41.16
C GLU A 10 -47.86 -23.43 40.47
N LEU A 11 -47.82 -23.48 39.12
CA LEU A 11 -48.83 -24.19 38.35
C LEU A 11 -48.49 -25.68 38.37
N LEU A 12 -49.43 -26.54 38.78
CA LEU A 12 -49.18 -27.99 38.90
C LEU A 12 -50.00 -28.78 37.85
N GLN A 13 -49.42 -29.83 37.28
CA GLN A 13 -50.10 -30.85 36.48
C GLN A 13 -49.97 -32.20 37.18
N ASN A 14 -51.09 -32.82 37.58
CA ASN A 14 -51.13 -34.06 38.36
C ASN A 14 -50.31 -34.02 39.67
N GLY A 15 -50.28 -32.86 40.33
CA GLY A 15 -49.55 -32.67 41.60
C GLY A 15 -48.05 -32.39 41.44
N VAL A 16 -47.55 -32.32 40.20
CA VAL A 16 -46.15 -31.99 39.90
C VAL A 16 -46.08 -30.58 39.29
N PRO A 17 -45.10 -29.73 39.67
CA PRO A 17 -44.92 -28.43 39.05
C PRO A 17 -44.78 -28.54 37.53
N MET A 18 -45.58 -27.77 36.81
CA MET A 18 -45.44 -27.61 35.38
C MET A 18 -44.12 -26.90 35.11
N ALA A 19 -43.16 -27.62 34.53
CA ALA A 19 -41.93 -27.01 34.05
C ALA A 19 -42.31 -26.01 32.94
N GLY A 20 -41.87 -24.76 33.08
CA GLY A 20 -41.87 -23.85 31.95
C GLY A 20 -40.99 -24.42 30.83
N VAL A 21 -41.10 -23.87 29.62
CA VAL A 21 -40.19 -24.21 28.50
C VAL A 21 -38.72 -23.97 28.90
N TRP A 22 -38.48 -23.18 29.94
CA TRP A 22 -37.20 -23.02 30.63
C TRP A 22 -37.10 -24.00 31.81
N SER A 23 -36.20 -24.97 31.69
CA SER A 23 -35.92 -25.93 32.75
C SER A 23 -34.73 -25.48 33.61
N SER A 24 -34.69 -25.90 34.87
CA SER A 24 -33.50 -25.81 35.74
C SER A 24 -32.63 -27.07 35.67
N SER A 25 -32.86 -27.96 34.69
CA SER A 25 -32.09 -29.19 34.43
C SER A 25 -32.27 -29.72 33.00
N GLY A 26 -31.24 -30.29 32.38
CA GLY A 26 -31.31 -30.93 31.05
C GLY A 26 -30.71 -30.09 29.90
N ASN A 27 -30.73 -30.62 28.67
CA ASN A 27 -29.81 -30.18 27.59
C ASN A 27 -30.40 -29.17 26.58
N ASN A 28 -31.68 -28.80 26.66
CA ASN A 28 -32.32 -28.03 25.57
C ASN A 28 -32.34 -26.51 25.82
N THR A 29 -32.95 -26.06 26.93
CA THR A 29 -33.11 -24.65 27.29
C THR A 29 -33.05 -24.47 28.81
N TYR A 30 -32.06 -23.72 29.29
CA TYR A 30 -31.69 -23.66 30.71
C TYR A 30 -31.63 -22.22 31.24
N ARG A 31 -32.02 -22.00 32.50
CA ARG A 31 -31.82 -20.73 33.21
C ARG A 31 -31.30 -20.96 34.62
N SER A 32 -30.17 -20.35 34.98
CA SER A 32 -29.64 -20.37 36.35
C SER A 32 -29.00 -19.05 36.74
N SER A 33 -29.28 -18.60 37.96
CA SER A 33 -28.67 -17.40 38.54
C SER A 33 -28.76 -16.14 37.66
N GLY A 34 -29.75 -16.07 36.78
CA GLY A 34 -29.93 -14.97 35.82
C GLY A 34 -29.36 -15.22 34.41
N ASN A 35 -28.54 -16.25 34.24
CA ASN A 35 -27.94 -16.65 32.96
C ASN A 35 -28.83 -17.64 32.21
N VAL A 36 -28.72 -17.63 30.88
CA VAL A 36 -29.45 -18.51 29.97
C VAL A 36 -28.48 -19.42 29.23
N GLY A 37 -28.78 -20.72 29.20
CA GLY A 37 -28.03 -21.74 28.46
C GLY A 37 -28.87 -22.37 27.35
N ILE A 38 -28.28 -22.55 26.17
CA ILE A 38 -28.83 -23.38 25.09
C ILE A 38 -27.81 -24.49 24.84
N GLY A 39 -28.19 -25.75 25.06
CA GLY A 39 -27.22 -26.86 25.01
C GLY A 39 -26.26 -26.96 26.20
N LYS A 40 -26.38 -26.05 27.20
CA LYS A 40 -25.49 -25.96 28.36
C LYS A 40 -26.28 -25.81 29.67
N ASP A 41 -26.07 -26.72 30.61
CA ASP A 41 -26.76 -26.81 31.91
C ASP A 41 -26.08 -26.00 33.04
N SER A 42 -24.90 -25.43 32.77
CA SER A 42 -24.15 -24.57 33.68
C SER A 42 -23.59 -23.35 32.94
N PRO A 43 -24.44 -22.36 32.58
CA PRO A 43 -24.03 -21.18 31.84
C PRO A 43 -23.19 -20.24 32.70
N SER A 44 -21.96 -19.98 32.27
CA SER A 44 -21.01 -19.08 32.93
C SER A 44 -21.24 -17.63 32.57
N TYR A 45 -21.88 -17.35 31.43
CA TYR A 45 -22.24 -16.02 30.99
C TYR A 45 -23.75 -15.86 30.82
N THR A 46 -24.20 -14.61 30.71
CA THR A 46 -25.63 -14.27 30.59
C THR A 46 -26.34 -15.05 29.47
N LEU A 47 -25.61 -15.38 28.40
CA LEU A 47 -26.05 -16.30 27.36
C LEU A 47 -24.90 -17.23 26.97
N ASP A 48 -25.03 -18.53 27.24
CA ASP A 48 -24.11 -19.56 26.78
C ASP A 48 -24.82 -20.48 25.78
N ILE A 49 -24.17 -20.74 24.64
CA ILE A 49 -24.68 -21.66 23.61
C ILE A 49 -23.62 -22.73 23.34
N ASP A 50 -23.99 -23.99 23.49
CA ASP A 50 -23.12 -25.16 23.26
C ASP A 50 -23.84 -26.16 22.35
N GLY A 51 -23.12 -26.83 21.44
CA GLY A 51 -23.70 -27.74 20.48
C GLY A 51 -22.86 -29.00 20.28
N THR A 52 -23.52 -30.14 20.09
CA THR A 52 -22.89 -31.48 20.09
C THR A 52 -23.20 -32.33 18.84
N ALA A 53 -23.75 -31.73 17.78
CA ALA A 53 -24.08 -32.41 16.52
C ALA A 53 -22.89 -32.53 15.54
N ALA A 54 -23.01 -33.41 14.54
CA ALA A 54 -22.00 -33.59 13.48
C ALA A 54 -21.79 -32.33 12.61
N THR A 55 -22.80 -31.47 12.52
CA THR A 55 -22.74 -30.10 11.99
C THR A 55 -23.51 -29.19 12.93
N ILE A 56 -22.84 -28.17 13.49
CA ILE A 56 -23.41 -27.26 14.49
C ILE A 56 -23.30 -25.83 13.99
N ARG A 57 -24.40 -25.07 14.10
CA ARG A 57 -24.39 -23.60 14.06
C ARG A 57 -24.85 -23.09 15.42
N ALA A 58 -23.93 -22.58 16.23
CA ALA A 58 -24.28 -21.98 17.52
C ALA A 58 -25.13 -20.70 17.34
N LEU A 59 -24.87 -19.95 16.27
CA LEU A 59 -25.64 -18.78 15.88
C LEU A 59 -25.71 -18.67 14.35
N ASN A 60 -26.93 -18.64 13.80
CA ASN A 60 -27.19 -18.37 12.38
C ASN A 60 -27.99 -17.08 12.27
N VAL A 61 -27.41 -16.04 11.66
CA VAL A 61 -28.10 -14.75 11.47
C VAL A 61 -28.21 -14.47 9.98
N GLU A 62 -29.44 -14.46 9.49
CA GLU A 62 -29.75 -14.17 8.09
C GLU A 62 -30.62 -12.92 8.02
N ASN A 63 -30.22 -11.96 7.19
CA ASN A 63 -31.03 -10.78 6.90
C ASN A 63 -31.35 -10.77 5.39
N PRO A 64 -32.54 -11.25 4.97
CA PRO A 64 -32.90 -11.40 3.57
C PRO A 64 -33.46 -10.12 2.95
N TYR A 65 -33.29 -8.96 3.57
CA TYR A 65 -33.86 -7.70 3.09
C TYR A 65 -33.40 -7.37 1.66
N THR A 66 -34.37 -7.08 0.78
CA THR A 66 -34.15 -6.82 -0.66
C THR A 66 -34.46 -5.39 -1.09
N GLY A 67 -34.79 -4.50 -0.15
CA GLY A 67 -35.04 -3.08 -0.43
C GLY A 67 -33.75 -2.23 -0.49
N ALA A 68 -33.89 -0.91 -0.60
CA ALA A 68 -32.77 0.01 -0.85
C ALA A 68 -32.04 0.54 0.41
N ALA A 69 -32.43 0.12 1.61
CA ALA A 69 -31.81 0.54 2.87
C ALA A 69 -30.58 -0.33 3.26
N ASN A 70 -29.75 0.19 4.16
CA ASN A 70 -28.65 -0.59 4.76
C ASN A 70 -29.21 -1.75 5.58
N SER A 71 -28.61 -2.93 5.40
CA SER A 71 -28.98 -4.16 6.07
C SER A 71 -27.75 -4.75 6.76
N TYR A 72 -27.88 -5.07 8.05
CA TYR A 72 -26.82 -5.67 8.84
C TYR A 72 -27.24 -7.08 9.26
N GLY A 73 -26.34 -8.05 9.08
CA GLY A 73 -26.48 -9.38 9.67
C GLY A 73 -26.17 -9.33 11.16
N ILE A 74 -24.93 -8.98 11.50
CA ILE A 74 -24.48 -8.80 12.89
C ILE A 74 -23.94 -7.39 13.04
N TYR A 75 -24.54 -6.60 13.95
CA TYR A 75 -24.04 -5.28 14.34
C TYR A 75 -23.61 -5.33 15.81
N ALA A 76 -22.31 -5.22 16.08
CA ALA A 76 -21.75 -5.26 17.42
C ALA A 76 -21.01 -3.96 17.73
N SER A 77 -21.37 -3.31 18.83
CA SER A 77 -20.80 -2.04 19.29
C SER A 77 -20.59 -2.07 20.79
N ALA A 78 -19.42 -1.62 21.25
CA ALA A 78 -19.05 -1.59 22.66
C ALA A 78 -18.67 -0.16 23.12
N PRO A 79 -19.64 0.77 23.26
CA PRO A 79 -19.37 2.14 23.68
C PRO A 79 -19.11 2.23 25.20
N GLN A 80 -18.08 2.97 25.63
CA GLN A 80 -17.87 3.33 27.04
C GLN A 80 -16.99 4.58 27.18
N GLY A 81 -17.29 5.44 28.15
CA GLY A 81 -16.50 6.65 28.49
C GLY A 81 -15.31 6.42 29.43
N GLY A 82 -14.62 5.26 29.38
CA GLY A 82 -13.53 4.89 30.30
C GLY A 82 -12.36 4.15 29.61
N THR A 83 -11.27 3.89 30.35
CA THR A 83 -9.93 3.50 29.83
C THR A 83 -9.73 2.00 29.50
N GLY A 84 -10.77 1.16 29.57
CA GLY A 84 -10.66 -0.28 29.27
C GLY A 84 -10.67 -0.63 27.77
N THR A 85 -10.11 -1.79 27.42
CA THR A 85 -10.08 -2.34 26.04
C THR A 85 -11.48 -2.66 25.51
N LYS A 86 -11.72 -2.38 24.22
CA LYS A 86 -13.01 -2.59 23.55
C LYS A 86 -12.90 -3.61 22.44
N HIS A 87 -13.86 -4.52 22.38
CA HIS A 87 -13.97 -5.51 21.31
C HIS A 87 -15.35 -5.35 20.66
N GLY A 88 -15.40 -5.07 19.35
CA GLY A 88 -16.64 -5.04 18.57
C GLY A 88 -17.06 -6.47 18.21
N VAL A 89 -16.27 -7.12 17.35
CA VAL A 89 -16.36 -8.56 17.10
C VAL A 89 -15.00 -9.16 17.45
N TYR A 90 -14.96 -10.03 18.47
CA TYR A 90 -13.79 -10.81 18.82
C TYR A 90 -14.04 -12.26 18.46
N SER A 91 -13.25 -12.78 17.53
CA SER A 91 -13.39 -14.14 17.03
C SER A 91 -12.09 -14.90 17.27
N VAL A 92 -12.21 -16.09 17.84
CA VAL A 92 -11.09 -17.02 18.07
C VAL A 92 -11.50 -18.35 17.49
N ALA A 93 -10.62 -18.98 16.71
CA ALA A 93 -10.80 -20.33 16.22
C ALA A 93 -9.57 -21.16 16.57
N GLU A 94 -9.75 -22.16 17.43
CA GLU A 94 -8.69 -23.07 17.89
C GLU A 94 -8.88 -24.44 17.23
N GLY A 95 -7.80 -24.99 16.66
CA GLY A 95 -7.78 -26.32 16.07
C GLY A 95 -7.12 -27.33 17.00
N GLY A 96 -7.80 -28.42 17.33
CA GLY A 96 -7.18 -29.56 18.03
C GLY A 96 -6.11 -30.25 17.18
N ALA A 97 -5.29 -31.11 17.80
CA ALA A 97 -4.10 -31.74 17.22
C ALA A 97 -4.35 -32.80 16.11
N VAL A 98 -5.37 -32.63 15.26
CA VAL A 98 -5.63 -33.54 14.13
C VAL A 98 -6.09 -32.71 12.93
N SER A 99 -5.42 -32.88 11.80
CA SER A 99 -5.59 -32.18 10.51
C SER A 99 -6.99 -31.58 10.26
N GLY A 100 -7.07 -30.26 10.11
CA GLY A 100 -8.28 -29.50 9.79
C GLY A 100 -7.99 -28.00 9.61
N HIS A 101 -8.96 -27.23 9.08
CA HIS A 101 -8.83 -25.78 8.93
C HIS A 101 -9.59 -25.04 10.05
N ALA A 102 -8.96 -24.05 10.68
CA ALA A 102 -9.59 -23.14 11.64
C ALA A 102 -9.61 -21.72 11.05
N TYR A 103 -10.77 -21.08 11.04
CA TYR A 103 -10.94 -19.70 10.57
C TYR A 103 -11.63 -18.89 11.65
N ALA A 104 -10.98 -17.82 12.14
CA ALA A 104 -11.56 -16.92 13.14
C ALA A 104 -12.56 -15.94 12.50
N VAL A 105 -12.20 -15.32 11.37
CA VAL A 105 -13.10 -14.53 10.52
C VAL A 105 -12.99 -15.05 9.09
N ARG A 106 -14.11 -15.45 8.50
CA ARG A 106 -14.21 -15.83 7.08
C ARG A 106 -15.33 -15.04 6.44
N GLY A 107 -14.99 -14.17 5.49
CA GLY A 107 -15.99 -13.51 4.67
C GLY A 107 -16.08 -14.15 3.28
N SER A 108 -17.30 -14.36 2.82
CA SER A 108 -17.61 -14.82 1.47
C SER A 108 -18.76 -13.98 0.95
N VAL A 109 -18.60 -13.44 -0.25
CA VAL A 109 -19.62 -12.63 -0.90
C VAL A 109 -19.70 -13.08 -2.36
N SER A 110 -20.93 -13.21 -2.85
CA SER A 110 -21.21 -13.57 -4.23
C SER A 110 -22.36 -12.68 -4.70
N THR A 111 -22.15 -11.95 -5.79
CA THR A 111 -23.18 -11.14 -6.43
C THR A 111 -23.66 -11.87 -7.68
N ALA A 112 -24.97 -11.86 -7.94
CA ALA A 112 -25.56 -12.48 -9.13
C ALA A 112 -25.55 -11.55 -10.36
N GLY A 113 -25.09 -10.29 -10.22
CA GLY A 113 -25.04 -9.26 -11.27
C GLY A 113 -23.81 -8.35 -11.13
N ALA A 114 -23.74 -7.26 -11.90
CA ALA A 114 -22.56 -6.39 -12.03
C ALA A 114 -22.17 -5.51 -10.81
N GLY A 115 -22.58 -5.90 -9.60
CA GLY A 115 -22.29 -5.17 -8.35
C GLY A 115 -20.96 -5.59 -7.70
N ASN A 116 -20.33 -4.65 -6.98
CA ASN A 116 -19.09 -4.90 -6.24
C ASN A 116 -19.33 -5.80 -5.03
N ALA A 117 -18.43 -6.77 -4.83
CA ALA A 117 -18.51 -7.76 -3.76
C ALA A 117 -17.28 -7.61 -2.86
N TYR A 118 -17.47 -7.24 -1.59
CA TYR A 118 -16.39 -7.12 -0.60
C TYR A 118 -16.48 -8.26 0.43
N ALA A 119 -15.49 -9.16 0.44
CA ALA A 119 -15.41 -10.26 1.39
C ALA A 119 -14.84 -9.83 2.76
N GLY A 120 -14.38 -8.58 2.90
CA GLY A 120 -13.90 -8.03 4.17
C GLY A 120 -13.62 -6.54 4.04
N HIS A 121 -14.35 -5.71 4.80
CA HIS A 121 -14.12 -4.28 4.91
C HIS A 121 -13.80 -3.98 6.37
N PHE A 122 -12.53 -3.74 6.67
CA PHE A 122 -12.03 -3.48 8.02
C PHE A 122 -11.62 -2.01 8.12
N ASN A 123 -12.50 -1.17 8.67
CA ASN A 123 -12.31 0.27 8.82
C ASN A 123 -11.80 0.62 10.23
N ALA A 124 -10.55 1.04 10.37
CA ALA A 124 -10.02 1.71 11.57
C ALA A 124 -9.99 3.25 11.40
N SER A 125 -10.95 3.98 12.00
CA SER A 125 -10.99 5.45 12.03
C SER A 125 -10.79 6.01 13.45
N SER A 126 -10.00 7.08 13.58
CA SER A 126 -9.82 7.80 14.86
C SER A 126 -9.51 9.27 14.65
N GLY A 127 -9.95 10.13 15.58
CA GLY A 127 -9.69 11.58 15.58
C GLY A 127 -8.42 12.03 16.33
N GLY A 128 -7.48 11.11 16.64
CA GLY A 128 -6.27 11.37 17.44
C GLY A 128 -4.97 10.74 16.87
N THR A 129 -3.84 10.84 17.59
CA THR A 129 -2.47 10.57 17.10
C THR A 129 -2.01 9.09 17.10
N GLY A 130 -2.88 8.13 17.41
CA GLY A 130 -2.53 6.69 17.43
C GLY A 130 -2.49 6.00 16.05
N THR A 131 -1.68 4.94 15.96
CA THR A 131 -1.52 4.05 14.79
C THR A 131 -2.77 3.18 14.56
N LYS A 132 -3.11 2.87 13.29
CA LYS A 132 -4.37 2.22 12.88
C LYS A 132 -4.07 0.91 12.14
N PHE A 133 -4.81 -0.22 12.35
CA PHE A 133 -4.61 -1.50 11.62
C PHE A 133 -5.91 -2.19 11.02
N GLY A 134 -5.86 -2.91 9.87
CA GLY A 134 -6.94 -3.40 8.98
C GLY A 134 -6.49 -3.80 7.53
N VAL A 135 -7.34 -4.52 6.75
CA VAL A 135 -7.14 -4.81 5.28
C VAL A 135 -7.14 -3.52 4.45
N TRP A 136 -7.52 -2.45 5.13
CA TRP A 136 -7.17 -1.05 4.98
C TRP A 136 -6.44 -0.67 6.28
N THR A 137 -5.21 -0.05 6.23
CA THR A 137 -4.00 -0.27 7.08
C THR A 137 -2.78 0.68 6.96
N SER A 138 -2.53 1.60 7.92
CA SER A 138 -1.24 2.23 8.28
C SER A 138 -0.31 1.41 9.23
N GLY A 139 0.93 1.03 8.84
CA GLY A 139 2.06 0.59 9.69
C GLY A 139 2.91 -0.62 9.17
N ALA A 140 4.25 -0.52 9.26
CA ALA A 140 5.37 -1.29 8.64
C ALA A 140 5.08 -2.56 7.79
N ASP A 141 4.65 -2.51 6.52
CA ASP A 141 3.75 -1.58 5.82
C ASP A 141 3.34 -2.27 4.50
N TYR A 142 2.07 -2.62 4.30
CA TYR A 142 1.50 -2.89 2.97
C TYR A 142 0.15 -2.16 2.85
N GLY A 143 0.06 -1.14 2.01
CA GLY A 143 -1.13 -0.28 1.88
C GLY A 143 -2.20 -0.79 0.91
N LEU A 144 -1.81 -1.54 -0.13
CA LEU A 144 -2.69 -2.06 -1.18
C LEU A 144 -2.05 -3.31 -1.82
N TYR A 145 -2.68 -4.48 -1.66
CA TYR A 145 -2.32 -5.73 -2.34
C TYR A 145 -3.43 -6.07 -3.33
N VAL A 146 -3.15 -5.98 -4.63
CA VAL A 146 -4.06 -6.49 -5.66
C VAL A 146 -3.69 -7.95 -5.90
N ALA A 147 -4.51 -8.89 -5.41
CA ALA A 147 -4.29 -10.31 -5.66
C ALA A 147 -4.29 -10.57 -7.19
N SER A 148 -3.20 -11.15 -7.70
CA SER A 148 -2.89 -11.34 -9.14
C SER A 148 -2.39 -10.10 -9.91
N GLY A 149 -2.14 -8.98 -9.23
CA GLY A 149 -1.54 -7.78 -9.81
C GLY A 149 -0.03 -7.74 -9.60
N LYS A 150 0.70 -7.13 -10.53
CA LYS A 150 2.15 -6.91 -10.41
C LYS A 150 2.47 -5.58 -9.68
N SER A 151 1.61 -5.10 -8.78
CA SER A 151 1.81 -3.81 -8.12
C SER A 151 1.44 -3.91 -6.64
N TYR A 152 2.36 -3.55 -5.76
CA TYR A 152 2.14 -3.52 -4.31
C TYR A 152 3.03 -2.49 -3.62
N PHE A 153 2.57 -2.04 -2.44
CA PHE A 153 3.32 -1.16 -1.53
C PHE A 153 3.86 -2.03 -0.40
N ASN A 154 5.15 -2.01 -0.10
CA ASN A 154 5.76 -2.73 1.03
C ASN A 154 6.56 -1.76 1.95
N ALA A 155 7.12 -2.27 3.05
CA ALA A 155 7.91 -1.47 3.99
C ALA A 155 9.18 -0.86 3.38
N ASP A 156 9.66 -1.44 2.28
CA ASP A 156 10.92 -1.13 1.63
C ASP A 156 10.72 -0.40 0.28
N GLY A 157 9.49 -0.05 -0.12
CA GLY A 157 9.21 0.59 -1.41
C GLY A 157 7.89 0.20 -2.10
N ILE A 158 7.79 0.58 -3.37
CA ILE A 158 6.62 0.42 -4.23
C ILE A 158 7.02 -0.30 -5.51
N THR A 159 6.25 -1.30 -5.91
CA THR A 159 6.36 -1.91 -7.24
C THR A 159 5.14 -1.60 -8.10
N ILE A 160 5.36 -1.36 -9.39
CA ILE A 160 4.32 -1.13 -10.40
C ILE A 160 4.62 -1.99 -11.61
N GLY A 161 3.70 -2.87 -11.99
CA GLY A 161 3.89 -3.73 -13.16
C GLY A 161 4.93 -4.85 -12.98
N THR A 162 5.57 -4.97 -11.81
CA THR A 162 6.54 -6.03 -11.46
C THR A 162 6.31 -6.62 -10.08
N THR A 163 6.60 -7.92 -9.93
CA THR A 163 6.66 -8.59 -8.63
C THR A 163 8.02 -8.48 -7.94
N THR A 164 9.04 -8.03 -8.67
CA THR A 164 10.43 -7.93 -8.19
C THR A 164 10.81 -6.47 -8.05
N GLN A 165 11.07 -6.04 -6.81
CA GLN A 165 11.65 -4.73 -6.52
C GLN A 165 13.15 -4.76 -6.78
N ALA A 166 13.67 -3.72 -7.43
CA ALA A 166 15.10 -3.54 -7.63
C ALA A 166 15.78 -3.18 -6.29
N THR A 167 16.86 -3.89 -5.96
CA THR A 167 17.61 -3.68 -4.72
C THR A 167 18.12 -2.24 -4.62
N GLY A 168 17.80 -1.57 -3.51
CA GLY A 168 18.22 -0.19 -3.26
C GLY A 168 17.31 0.89 -3.83
N TYR A 169 16.18 0.54 -4.45
CA TYR A 169 15.22 1.49 -5.03
C TYR A 169 13.89 1.47 -4.28
N MET A 170 13.39 2.66 -3.91
CA MET A 170 12.06 2.80 -3.29
C MET A 170 10.90 2.67 -4.27
N LEU A 171 11.16 2.77 -5.58
CA LEU A 171 10.15 2.62 -6.63
C LEU A 171 10.72 1.76 -7.77
N SER A 172 10.03 0.68 -8.11
CA SER A 172 10.36 -0.19 -9.25
C SER A 172 9.18 -0.24 -10.22
N VAL A 173 9.40 0.15 -11.48
CA VAL A 173 8.36 0.18 -12.51
C VAL A 173 8.79 -0.69 -13.69
N ASP A 174 8.05 -1.77 -13.96
CA ASP A 174 8.15 -2.51 -15.23
C ASP A 174 7.16 -1.89 -16.22
N GLY A 175 7.64 -0.89 -16.94
CA GLY A 175 6.84 -0.08 -17.85
C GLY A 175 7.38 1.33 -18.02
N LYS A 176 6.58 2.20 -18.61
CA LYS A 176 6.90 3.62 -18.79
C LYS A 176 6.26 4.44 -17.69
N VAL A 177 7.00 5.41 -17.17
CA VAL A 177 6.48 6.43 -16.26
C VAL A 177 6.14 7.67 -17.09
N LEU A 178 4.91 8.16 -16.96
CA LEU A 178 4.50 9.47 -17.45
C LEU A 178 4.35 10.40 -16.25
N CYS A 179 5.06 11.52 -16.26
CA CYS A 179 4.96 12.58 -15.27
C CYS A 179 4.99 13.95 -15.97
N GLU A 180 4.37 14.96 -15.37
CA GLU A 180 4.44 16.34 -15.89
C GLU A 180 5.81 16.96 -15.66
N GLU A 181 6.45 16.65 -14.53
CA GLU A 181 7.76 17.16 -14.15
C GLU A 181 8.48 16.16 -13.25
N LEU A 182 9.82 16.11 -13.36
CA LEU A 182 10.70 15.30 -12.52
C LEU A 182 11.85 16.18 -12.00
N LYS A 183 11.85 16.47 -10.70
CA LYS A 183 12.99 17.09 -10.03
C LYS A 183 13.95 16.00 -9.56
N VAL A 184 15.20 16.06 -10.04
CA VAL A 184 16.29 15.21 -9.57
C VAL A 184 17.16 16.04 -8.63
N GLU A 185 17.14 15.70 -7.34
CA GLU A 185 17.96 16.34 -6.33
C GLU A 185 19.11 15.41 -5.97
N ASP A 186 20.25 15.67 -6.60
CA ASP A 186 21.50 14.99 -6.33
C ASP A 186 22.36 15.88 -5.43
N SER A 187 22.84 15.33 -4.31
CA SER A 187 23.69 16.04 -3.35
C SER A 187 25.14 16.21 -3.83
N SER A 188 25.50 15.59 -4.95
CA SER A 188 26.82 15.75 -5.56
C SER A 188 26.96 17.10 -6.27
N ASN A 189 28.21 17.53 -6.47
CA ASN A 189 28.51 18.83 -7.04
C ASN A 189 28.08 18.89 -8.50
N TRP A 190 27.31 19.92 -8.85
CA TRP A 190 27.00 20.26 -10.23
C TRP A 190 28.25 20.81 -10.93
N PRO A 191 28.35 20.70 -12.26
CA PRO A 191 29.60 20.92 -12.99
C PRO A 191 30.09 22.37 -13.10
N ASP A 192 29.62 23.30 -12.27
CA ASP A 192 30.06 24.71 -12.22
C ASP A 192 31.58 24.89 -12.09
N PHE A 193 32.29 23.87 -11.61
CA PHE A 193 33.75 23.83 -11.57
C PHE A 193 34.40 24.06 -12.94
N VAL A 194 33.70 23.84 -14.05
CA VAL A 194 34.20 24.10 -15.42
C VAL A 194 34.60 25.57 -15.60
N PHE A 195 34.02 26.48 -14.82
CA PHE A 195 34.33 27.91 -14.86
C PHE A 195 35.43 28.34 -13.88
N GLU A 196 35.95 27.44 -13.04
CA GLU A 196 37.05 27.74 -12.13
C GLU A 196 38.39 27.88 -12.88
N GLU A 197 39.28 28.74 -12.39
CA GLU A 197 40.61 28.95 -13.00
C GLU A 197 41.47 27.68 -13.02
N THR A 198 41.19 26.74 -12.11
CA THR A 198 41.88 25.46 -12.01
C THR A 198 41.37 24.40 -12.99
N HIS A 199 40.24 24.64 -13.67
CA HIS A 199 39.69 23.68 -14.62
C HIS A 199 40.49 23.70 -15.92
N ILE A 200 41.03 22.53 -16.28
CA ILE A 200 41.75 22.34 -17.53
C ILE A 200 40.71 22.00 -18.60
N LEU A 201 40.38 22.98 -19.43
CA LEU A 201 39.50 22.76 -20.57
C LEU A 201 40.16 21.77 -21.55
N PRO A 202 39.49 20.66 -21.92
CA PRO A 202 40.04 19.68 -22.85
C PRO A 202 40.43 20.31 -24.19
N ASP A 203 41.50 19.82 -24.82
CA ASP A 203 41.86 20.25 -26.17
C ASP A 203 40.90 19.65 -27.22
N LEU A 204 40.60 20.41 -28.28
CA LEU A 204 39.68 19.96 -29.32
C LEU A 204 40.25 18.83 -30.16
N TYR A 205 41.57 18.78 -30.39
CA TYR A 205 42.21 17.68 -31.11
C TYR A 205 42.30 16.41 -30.27
N GLU A 206 42.54 16.55 -28.96
CA GLU A 206 42.44 15.41 -28.03
C GLU A 206 41.01 14.84 -28.00
N THR A 207 40.02 15.72 -27.97
CA THR A 207 38.61 15.35 -28.01
C THR A 207 38.27 14.65 -29.33
N GLU A 208 38.75 15.16 -30.47
CA GLU A 208 38.58 14.55 -31.80
C GLU A 208 39.20 13.15 -31.87
N ALA A 209 40.43 13.00 -31.35
CA ALA A 209 41.11 11.72 -31.29
C ALA A 209 40.32 10.71 -30.45
N PHE A 210 39.81 11.13 -29.29
CA PHE A 210 38.98 10.27 -28.43
C PHE A 210 37.70 9.81 -29.14
N ILE A 211 36.99 10.73 -29.80
CA ILE A 211 35.75 10.40 -30.53
C ILE A 211 36.05 9.44 -31.70
N THR A 212 37.16 9.66 -32.40
CA THR A 212 37.56 8.83 -33.54
C THR A 212 37.80 7.38 -33.10
N GLU A 213 38.45 7.19 -31.95
CA GLU A 213 38.74 5.87 -31.38
C GLU A 213 37.50 5.23 -30.73
N ASN A 214 36.81 5.95 -29.84
CA ASN A 214 35.80 5.38 -28.94
C ASN A 214 34.36 5.53 -29.44
N LYS A 215 34.11 6.36 -30.46
CA LYS A 215 32.77 6.63 -31.04
C LYS A 215 31.74 7.23 -30.06
N HIS A 216 32.19 7.79 -28.94
CA HIS A 216 31.40 8.58 -28.01
C HIS A 216 32.24 9.73 -27.43
N LEU A 217 31.59 10.66 -26.73
CA LEU A 217 32.27 11.75 -26.03
C LEU A 217 32.97 11.25 -24.77
N PRO A 218 34.08 11.86 -24.34
CA PRO A 218 34.69 11.58 -23.04
C PRO A 218 33.65 11.67 -21.91
N GLN A 219 33.71 10.75 -20.96
CA GLN A 219 32.82 10.63 -19.78
C GLN A 219 31.35 10.27 -20.07
N VAL A 220 30.89 10.33 -21.34
CA VAL A 220 29.57 9.82 -21.72
C VAL A 220 29.68 8.30 -21.90
N PRO A 221 28.79 7.49 -21.28
CA PRO A 221 28.84 6.04 -21.43
C PRO A 221 28.58 5.63 -22.89
N SER A 222 29.23 4.55 -23.30
CA SER A 222 29.06 3.97 -24.62
C SER A 222 27.67 3.35 -24.79
N LYS A 223 27.26 3.15 -26.05
CA LYS A 223 26.00 2.48 -26.37
C LYS A 223 25.90 1.10 -25.71
N SER A 224 26.98 0.33 -25.71
CA SER A 224 27.00 -1.03 -25.14
C SER A 224 26.76 -1.01 -23.64
N GLU A 225 27.36 -0.07 -22.92
CA GLU A 225 27.18 0.08 -21.47
C GLU A 225 25.74 0.45 -21.11
N VAL A 226 25.12 1.33 -21.92
CA VAL A 226 23.72 1.74 -21.73
C VAL A 226 22.73 0.61 -22.02
N GLU A 227 22.99 -0.22 -23.04
CA GLU A 227 22.12 -1.36 -23.36
C GLU A 227 22.17 -2.46 -22.28
N GLU A 228 23.33 -2.66 -21.65
CA GLU A 228 23.51 -3.68 -20.61
C GLU A 228 22.99 -3.22 -19.24
N ASN A 229 23.30 -1.99 -18.83
CA ASN A 229 23.10 -1.53 -17.44
C ASN A 229 22.12 -0.36 -17.31
N GLY A 230 21.66 0.23 -18.41
CA GLY A 230 20.96 1.51 -18.38
C GLY A 230 21.86 2.66 -17.93
N PHE A 231 21.26 3.79 -17.54
CA PHE A 231 21.98 4.90 -16.92
C PHE A 231 21.09 5.66 -15.93
N MET A 232 21.73 6.35 -14.98
CA MET A 232 21.02 7.24 -14.06
C MET A 232 20.80 8.60 -14.75
N VAL A 233 19.54 9.03 -14.82
CA VAL A 233 19.15 10.27 -15.52
C VAL A 233 19.86 11.49 -14.94
N GLY A 234 20.02 11.57 -13.60
CA GLY A 234 20.73 12.67 -12.93
C GLY A 234 22.22 12.74 -13.31
N GLU A 235 22.93 11.61 -13.24
CA GLU A 235 24.34 11.51 -13.65
C GLU A 235 24.54 11.91 -15.11
N MET A 236 23.70 11.38 -16.00
CA MET A 236 23.74 11.74 -17.42
C MET A 236 23.53 13.24 -17.62
N GLN A 237 22.61 13.86 -16.88
CA GLN A 237 22.33 15.28 -17.04
C GLN A 237 23.44 16.19 -16.52
N LYS A 238 24.17 15.78 -15.47
CA LYS A 238 25.41 16.46 -15.05
C LYS A 238 26.49 16.38 -16.11
N ILE A 239 26.73 15.18 -16.67
CA ILE A 239 27.71 15.00 -17.75
C ILE A 239 27.35 15.88 -18.94
N LEU A 240 26.07 15.89 -19.36
CA LEU A 240 25.61 16.71 -20.47
C LEU A 240 25.76 18.21 -20.19
N LEU A 241 25.45 18.67 -18.98
CA LEU A 241 25.66 20.07 -18.60
C LEU A 241 27.14 20.45 -18.66
N GLN A 242 28.03 19.62 -18.11
CA GLN A 242 29.48 19.84 -18.20
C GLN A 242 29.93 19.99 -19.66
N LYS A 243 29.45 19.13 -20.57
CA LYS A 243 29.78 19.23 -22.00
C LYS A 243 29.24 20.50 -22.66
N ILE A 244 28.05 20.96 -22.26
CA ILE A 244 27.49 22.23 -22.74
C ILE A 244 28.36 23.41 -22.29
N GLU A 245 28.84 23.41 -21.05
CA GLU A 245 29.70 24.47 -20.51
C GLU A 245 31.09 24.48 -21.17
N GLU A 246 31.72 23.32 -21.31
CA GLU A 246 33.00 23.15 -22.02
C GLU A 246 32.90 23.65 -23.47
N ILE A 247 31.85 23.27 -24.21
CA ILE A 247 31.59 23.73 -25.58
C ILE A 247 31.33 25.23 -25.62
N THR A 248 30.66 25.79 -24.61
CA THR A 248 30.42 27.24 -24.52
C THR A 248 31.74 28.00 -24.36
N LEU A 249 32.67 27.50 -23.54
CA LEU A 249 34.01 28.09 -23.39
C LEU A 249 34.82 28.02 -24.69
N HIS A 250 34.79 26.89 -25.40
CA HIS A 250 35.42 26.78 -26.72
C HIS A 250 34.80 27.78 -27.71
N THR A 251 33.48 27.93 -27.71
CA THR A 251 32.77 28.86 -28.61
C THR A 251 33.15 30.31 -28.33
N ILE A 252 33.22 30.71 -27.07
CA ILE A 252 33.67 32.06 -26.67
C ILE A 252 35.11 32.30 -27.12
N ARG A 253 36.00 31.29 -26.96
CA ARG A 253 37.39 31.38 -27.42
C ARG A 253 37.48 31.55 -28.93
N GLN A 254 36.75 30.73 -29.68
CA GLN A 254 36.70 30.81 -31.14
C GLN A 254 36.15 32.15 -31.62
N GLN A 255 35.12 32.71 -30.95
CA GLN A 255 34.56 34.02 -31.30
C GLN A 255 35.60 35.15 -31.11
N LYS A 256 36.35 35.12 -30.00
CA LYS A 256 37.44 36.09 -29.76
C LYS A 256 38.51 36.01 -30.85
N GLU A 257 38.91 34.81 -31.24
CA GLU A 257 39.88 34.59 -32.31
C GLU A 257 39.37 35.10 -33.67
N LEU A 258 38.10 34.82 -34.00
CA LEU A 258 37.46 35.32 -35.21
C LEU A 258 37.42 36.85 -35.27
N ASP A 259 37.16 37.52 -34.14
CA ASP A 259 37.11 38.98 -34.11
C ASP A 259 38.51 39.60 -34.28
N LEU A 260 39.55 38.99 -33.70
CA LEU A 260 40.94 39.37 -33.95
C LEU A 260 41.30 39.20 -35.42
N LEU A 261 40.99 38.04 -36.01
CA LEU A 261 41.24 37.77 -37.43
C LEU A 261 40.48 38.75 -38.34
N LYS A 262 39.26 39.14 -38.00
CA LYS A 262 38.50 40.15 -38.77
C LYS A 262 39.14 41.53 -38.68
N GLU A 263 39.60 41.94 -37.51
CA GLU A 263 40.27 43.23 -37.33
C GLU A 263 41.61 43.27 -38.06
N GLU A 264 42.42 42.21 -37.95
CA GLU A 264 43.65 42.07 -38.73
C GLU A 264 43.36 42.15 -40.24
N ASN A 265 42.33 41.44 -40.71
CA ASN A 265 41.89 41.52 -42.10
C ASN A 265 41.44 42.94 -42.50
N ARG A 266 40.77 43.68 -41.61
CA ARG A 266 40.34 45.06 -41.86
C ARG A 266 41.56 45.99 -42.02
N LEU A 267 42.54 45.87 -41.13
CA LEU A 267 43.77 46.64 -41.15
C LEU A 267 44.62 46.33 -42.39
N LEU A 268 44.77 45.05 -42.74
CA LEU A 268 45.49 44.63 -43.96
C LEU A 268 44.84 45.18 -45.22
N LYS A 269 43.50 45.13 -45.32
CA LYS A 269 42.76 45.71 -46.45
C LYS A 269 42.98 47.22 -46.56
N ALA A 270 42.94 47.95 -45.44
CA ALA A 270 43.20 49.38 -45.42
C ALA A 270 44.63 49.73 -45.89
N GLN A 271 45.64 48.94 -45.48
CA GLN A 271 47.02 49.10 -45.94
C GLN A 271 47.20 48.82 -47.43
N MET A 272 46.48 47.83 -47.98
CA MET A 272 46.51 47.56 -49.42
C MET A 272 45.81 48.64 -50.25
N SER A 273 44.79 49.31 -49.71
CA SER A 273 44.10 50.41 -50.40
C SER A 273 44.83 51.76 -50.31
N SER A 274 45.85 51.91 -49.46
CA SER A 274 46.65 53.13 -49.33
C SER A 274 47.98 53.08 -50.10
N LYS A 275 48.22 52.05 -50.91
CA LYS A 275 49.36 51.90 -51.82
C LYS A 275 48.90 52.02 -53.25
#